data_AF-A0A839RKL8-F1
#
_entry.id   AF-A0A839RKL8-F1
#
_cell.length_a   1.000
_cell.length_b   1.000
_cell.length_c   1.000
_cell.angle_alpha   90.00
_cell.angle_beta   90.00
_cell.angle_gamma   90.00
#
_symmetry.space_group_name_H-M   'P 1'
#
loop_
_entity.id
_entity.type
_entity.pdbx_description
1 polymer ?
#
loop_
_entity_poly.entity_id
_entity_poly.type
_entity_poly.pdbx_seq_one_letter_code
_entity_poly.pdbx_strand_id
1 'polypeptide(L)'
;MESSPPCPYQLTWLVPLMLSCPVHHCRLERYNGPVGYHDIWHTSLGGPAPRPVNAAIRRMDERTWQALTTGHVALPRHRVHAGIWFRLLRTLLDELGATLTECGTYGRLTREVWERAGHPVRAGQHPWRPYEHLTDQQQTQSLEAAATAIHLLETRVLAGLGHEAALFLPPPNMTRDPGRPHQTMDPTALRWQEIKDSLDATVEEARTTPETARQLFNFCTMYRGEDDHIVREVRGSFTKLGIPLEYLSPMNDPHRL
;
A
#
# COMPACT_ATOMS: atom_id res chain seq x y z
N MET A 1 27.26 10.04 10.90
CA MET A 1 27.67 11.27 11.61
C MET A 1 27.90 10.87 13.05
N GLU A 2 29.18 10.80 13.46
CA GLU A 2 29.54 10.67 14.88
C GLU A 2 29.25 12.02 15.55
N SER A 3 28.29 12.03 16.48
CA SER A 3 27.96 13.21 17.27
C SER A 3 29.01 13.39 18.36
N SER A 4 29.60 14.58 18.46
CA SER A 4 30.44 14.96 19.60
C SER A 4 29.59 15.07 20.88
N PRO A 5 30.13 14.69 22.05
CA PRO A 5 29.38 14.71 23.31
C PRO A 5 28.92 16.12 23.72
N PRO A 6 27.82 16.24 24.51
CA PRO A 6 27.03 15.14 25.06
C PRO A 6 26.16 14.49 23.99
N CYS A 7 26.23 13.16 23.87
CA CYS A 7 25.45 12.39 22.89
C CYS A 7 24.01 12.30 23.39
N PRO A 8 23.10 13.21 22.98
CA PRO A 8 21.84 13.35 23.67
C PRO A 8 21.01 12.08 23.45
N TYR A 9 20.50 11.50 24.54
CA TYR A 9 19.56 10.39 24.48
C TYR A 9 18.31 10.86 23.74
N GLN A 10 17.96 10.22 22.62
CA GLN A 10 16.69 10.54 21.98
C GLN A 10 15.54 10.05 22.85
N LEU A 11 14.52 10.87 23.06
CA LEU A 11 13.31 10.49 23.83
C LEU A 11 12.69 9.19 23.29
N THR A 12 12.80 8.95 21.99
CA THR A 12 12.34 7.74 21.30
C THR A 12 13.04 6.47 21.78
N TRP A 13 14.22 6.56 22.39
CA TRP A 13 14.94 5.43 22.98
C TRP A 13 14.52 5.13 24.42
N LEU A 14 13.73 6.01 25.02
CA LEU A 14 13.16 5.84 26.37
C LEU A 14 11.75 5.25 26.34
N VAL A 15 11.11 5.20 25.16
CA VAL A 15 9.75 4.69 24.98
C VAL A 15 9.82 3.37 24.21
N PRO A 16 9.10 2.31 24.67
CA PRO A 16 9.09 1.02 23.98
C PRO A 16 8.22 1.02 22.72
N LEU A 17 8.69 1.73 21.69
CA LEU A 17 8.07 1.78 20.37
C LEU A 17 8.99 1.20 19.28
N MET A 18 10.28 1.08 19.57
CA MET A 18 11.29 0.56 18.66
C MET A 18 12.26 -0.35 19.42
N LEU A 19 12.85 -1.30 18.72
CA LEU A 19 13.83 -2.24 19.28
C LEU A 19 15.26 -1.99 18.79
N SER A 20 15.44 -1.11 17.80
CA SER A 20 16.72 -0.83 17.17
C SER A 20 16.93 0.65 16.88
N CYS A 21 18.21 1.03 16.82
CA CYS A 21 18.60 2.37 16.41
C CYS A 21 18.28 2.57 14.91
N PRO A 22 17.58 3.64 14.52
CA PRO A 22 17.21 3.88 13.13
C PRO A 22 18.42 4.19 12.22
N VAL A 23 19.58 4.52 12.80
CA VAL A 23 20.83 4.82 12.08
C VAL A 23 21.73 3.59 11.99
N HIS A 24 21.96 2.92 13.11
CA HIS A 24 22.95 1.83 13.20
C HIS A 24 22.33 0.44 13.06
N HIS A 25 21.00 0.32 13.17
CA HIS A 25 20.26 -0.95 13.16
C HIS A 25 20.73 -1.97 14.20
N CYS A 26 21.34 -1.46 15.28
CA CYS A 26 21.71 -2.23 16.46
C CYS A 26 20.58 -2.19 17.47
N ARG A 27 20.46 -3.26 18.25
CA ARG A 27 19.46 -3.40 19.30
C ARG A 27 19.59 -2.29 20.33
N LEU A 28 18.48 -1.63 20.64
CA LEU A 28 18.39 -0.69 21.74
C LEU A 28 18.33 -1.47 23.05
N GLU A 29 19.22 -1.11 23.96
CA GLU A 29 19.22 -1.62 25.32
C GLU A 29 18.67 -0.54 26.24
N ARG A 30 17.76 -0.93 27.13
CA ARG A 30 17.26 0.01 28.12
C ARG A 30 18.37 0.33 29.10
N TYR A 31 18.53 1.62 29.35
CA TYR A 31 19.43 2.11 30.37
C TYR A 31 18.64 2.35 31.66
N ASN A 32 18.98 1.60 32.71
CA ASN A 32 18.36 1.72 34.03
C ASN A 32 19.07 2.74 34.95
N GLY A 33 20.05 3.48 34.41
CA GLY A 33 20.76 4.52 35.16
C GLY A 33 20.12 5.92 35.00
N PRO A 34 20.62 6.91 35.73
CA PRO A 34 20.11 8.28 35.68
C PRO A 34 20.24 8.88 34.27
N VAL A 35 19.11 9.37 33.72
CA VAL A 35 19.03 9.98 32.40
C VAL A 35 20.01 11.16 32.31
N GLY A 36 20.86 11.18 31.28
CA GLY A 36 21.84 12.24 31.05
C GLY A 36 23.25 11.99 31.60
N TYR A 37 23.48 10.90 32.35
CA TYR A 37 24.81 10.49 32.79
C TYR A 37 25.30 9.28 31.96
N HIS A 38 26.25 9.52 31.05
CA HIS A 38 26.87 8.52 30.18
C HIS A 38 28.07 7.78 30.81
N ASP A 39 28.42 8.09 32.06
CA ASP A 39 29.71 7.70 32.67
C ASP A 39 29.97 6.18 32.64
N ILE A 40 28.94 5.35 32.71
CA ILE A 40 29.09 3.89 32.78
C ILE A 40 29.49 3.26 31.42
N TRP A 41 29.16 3.91 30.31
CA TRP A 41 29.48 3.42 28.96
C TRP A 41 30.89 3.84 28.48
N HIS A 42 31.40 4.97 28.96
CA HIS A 42 32.76 5.44 28.64
C HIS A 42 33.84 4.87 29.56
N THR A 43 33.49 4.38 30.76
CA THR A 43 34.46 3.87 31.74
C THR A 43 34.79 2.38 31.56
N SER A 44 34.00 1.65 30.77
CA SER A 44 34.25 0.24 30.49
C SER A 44 34.95 0.08 29.16
N LEU A 45 36.28 -0.12 29.18
CA LEU A 45 37.02 -0.74 28.07
C LEU A 45 36.34 -2.10 27.79
N GLY A 46 35.43 -2.15 26.81
CA GLY A 46 34.62 -3.34 26.52
C GLY A 46 33.12 -3.24 26.83
N GLY A 47 32.49 -2.06 26.66
CA GLY A 47 31.03 -1.96 26.59
C GLY A 47 30.42 -3.00 25.63
N PRO A 48 29.14 -3.41 25.82
CA PRO A 48 28.56 -4.52 25.08
C PRO A 48 28.65 -4.28 23.57
N ALA A 49 29.14 -5.28 22.85
CA ALA A 49 29.28 -5.20 21.40
C ALA A 49 27.90 -4.94 20.76
N PRO A 50 27.82 -4.02 19.77
CA PRO A 50 26.56 -3.73 19.10
C PRO A 50 25.95 -5.00 18.50
N ARG A 51 24.74 -5.35 18.91
CA ARG A 51 24.03 -6.53 18.40
C ARG A 51 23.09 -6.11 17.26
N PRO A 52 23.31 -6.56 16.02
CA PRO A 52 22.40 -6.25 14.92
C PRO A 52 21.03 -6.89 15.19
N VAL A 53 19.95 -6.19 14.80
CA VAL A 53 18.61 -6.79 14.80
C VAL A 53 18.31 -7.49 13.48
N ASN A 54 17.34 -8.41 13.51
CA ASN A 54 16.88 -9.08 12.29
C ASN A 54 16.12 -8.11 11.36
N ALA A 55 15.90 -8.53 10.11
CA ALA A 55 15.26 -7.70 9.09
C ALA A 55 13.82 -7.31 9.41
N ALA A 56 13.06 -8.17 10.11
CA ALA A 56 11.68 -7.88 10.49
C ALA A 56 11.61 -6.72 11.49
N ILE A 57 12.44 -6.78 12.54
CA ILE A 57 12.58 -5.71 13.55
C ILE A 57 13.03 -4.42 12.88
N ARG A 58 14.09 -4.49 12.06
CA ARG A 58 14.62 -3.33 11.35
C ARG A 58 13.54 -2.62 10.53
N ARG A 59 12.75 -3.35 9.74
CA ARG A 59 11.68 -2.76 8.91
C ARG A 59 10.58 -2.12 9.74
N MET A 60 10.16 -2.75 10.83
CA MET A 60 9.17 -2.17 11.75
C MET A 60 9.71 -0.88 12.37
N ASP A 61 10.94 -0.89 12.85
CA ASP A 61 11.56 0.27 13.50
C ASP A 61 11.82 1.42 12.52
N GLU A 62 12.24 1.13 11.28
CA GLU A 62 12.36 2.12 10.22
C GLU A 62 11.02 2.82 9.94
N ARG A 63 9.92 2.08 9.95
CA ARG A 63 8.56 2.64 9.78
C ARG A 63 8.12 3.47 10.97
N THR A 64 8.38 3.00 12.19
CA THR A 64 8.11 3.77 13.40
C THR A 64 8.94 5.05 13.43
N TRP A 65 10.21 4.99 12.99
CA TRP A 65 11.06 6.16 12.86
C TRP A 65 10.53 7.16 11.83
N GLN A 66 10.09 6.69 10.65
CA GLN A 66 9.41 7.54 9.66
C GLN A 66 8.17 8.21 10.27
N ALA A 67 7.31 7.45 10.97
CA ALA A 67 6.11 8.00 11.60
C ALA A 67 6.44 9.17 12.54
N LEU A 68 7.50 9.02 13.35
CA LEU A 68 7.92 10.02 14.34
C LEU A 68 8.58 11.25 13.72
N THR A 69 9.34 11.07 12.63
CA THR A 69 10.17 12.14 12.06
C THR A 69 9.55 12.86 10.87
N THR A 70 8.70 12.18 10.10
CA THR A 70 8.10 12.72 8.87
C THR A 70 6.57 12.81 8.93
N GLY A 71 5.93 12.22 9.94
CA GLY A 71 4.47 12.21 10.09
C GLY A 71 3.76 11.21 9.17
N HIS A 72 4.50 10.38 8.42
CA HIS A 72 3.92 9.36 7.54
C HIS A 72 4.81 8.13 7.43
N VAL A 73 4.24 7.01 6.99
CA VAL A 73 4.95 5.73 6.84
C VAL A 73 4.77 5.17 5.45
N ALA A 74 5.87 4.71 4.84
CA ALA A 74 5.82 3.93 3.62
C ALA A 74 5.52 2.45 3.94
N LEU A 75 4.35 1.99 3.51
CA LEU A 75 3.95 0.59 3.46
C LEU A 75 4.07 0.05 2.03
N PRO A 76 4.06 -1.28 1.81
CA PRO A 76 4.36 -1.85 0.49
C PRO A 76 3.49 -1.31 -0.66
N ARG A 77 2.25 -0.89 -0.39
CA ARG A 77 1.31 -0.36 -1.38
C ARG A 77 0.87 1.09 -1.13
N HIS A 78 1.14 1.63 0.05
CA HIS A 78 0.49 2.85 0.53
C HIS A 78 1.47 3.72 1.31
N ARG A 79 1.23 5.02 1.29
CA ARG A 79 1.78 5.94 2.28
C ARG A 79 0.65 6.26 3.26
N VAL A 80 0.86 5.96 4.53
CA VAL A 80 -0.16 6.17 5.58
C VAL A 80 0.28 7.25 6.55
N HIS A 81 -0.69 7.94 7.16
CA HIS A 81 -0.42 8.90 8.22
C HIS A 81 0.17 8.21 9.46
N ALA A 82 1.06 8.88 10.20
CA ALA A 82 1.67 8.34 11.42
C ALA A 82 0.64 7.81 12.43
N GLY A 83 -0.48 8.51 12.59
CA GLY A 83 -1.58 8.06 13.46
C GLY A 83 -2.22 6.73 13.03
N ILE A 84 -2.23 6.42 11.73
CA ILE A 84 -2.69 5.11 11.24
C ILE A 84 -1.65 4.05 11.60
N TRP A 85 -0.37 4.32 11.37
CA TRP A 85 0.71 3.40 11.74
C TRP A 85 0.67 3.01 13.23
N PHE A 86 0.54 3.97 14.13
CA PHE A 86 0.48 3.68 15.57
C PHE A 86 -0.78 2.92 15.98
N ARG A 87 -1.92 3.18 15.32
CA ARG A 87 -3.13 2.35 15.52
C ARG A 87 -2.91 0.92 15.06
N LEU A 88 -2.33 0.70 13.88
CA LEU A 88 -2.00 -0.64 13.38
C LEU A 88 -1.07 -1.38 14.34
N LEU A 89 0.01 -0.73 14.78
CA LEU A 89 0.95 -1.32 15.72
C LEU A 89 0.27 -1.66 17.05
N ARG A 90 -0.58 -0.75 17.56
CA ARG A 90 -1.35 -1.01 18.78
C ARG A 90 -2.32 -2.18 18.62
N THR A 91 -3.06 -2.23 17.52
CA THR A 91 -3.98 -3.33 17.20
C THR A 91 -3.24 -4.66 17.15
N LEU A 92 -2.07 -4.72 16.51
CA LEU A 92 -1.26 -5.95 16.50
C LEU A 92 -0.81 -6.36 17.90
N LEU A 93 -0.37 -5.40 18.74
CA LEU A 93 0.03 -5.69 20.12
C LEU A 93 -1.16 -6.19 20.96
N ASP A 94 -2.35 -5.61 20.79
CA ASP A 94 -3.57 -6.04 21.47
C ASP A 94 -4.02 -7.44 21.00
N GLU A 95 -4.00 -7.70 19.69
CA GLU A 95 -4.34 -9.02 19.12
C GLU A 95 -3.35 -10.11 19.56
N LEU A 96 -2.06 -9.80 19.64
CA LEU A 96 -1.03 -10.74 20.12
C LEU A 96 -1.13 -10.98 21.63
N GLY A 97 -1.66 -10.02 22.38
CA GLY A 97 -1.91 -10.10 23.83
C GLY A 97 -3.26 -10.73 24.21
N ALA A 98 -4.19 -10.86 23.27
CA ALA A 98 -5.53 -11.38 23.49
C ALA A 98 -5.53 -12.86 23.94
N THR A 99 -6.53 -13.23 24.74
CA THR A 99 -6.72 -14.61 25.21
C THR A 99 -7.29 -15.52 24.12
N LEU A 100 -7.15 -16.84 24.25
CA LEU A 100 -7.69 -17.80 23.28
C LEU A 100 -9.22 -17.70 23.12
N THR A 101 -9.92 -17.37 24.20
CA THR A 101 -11.37 -17.11 24.20
C THR A 101 -11.75 -15.86 23.41
N GLU A 102 -10.90 -14.84 23.41
CA GLU A 102 -11.10 -13.60 22.65
C GLU A 102 -10.66 -13.77 21.18
N CYS A 103 -9.61 -14.56 20.92
CA CYS A 103 -9.12 -14.81 19.57
C CYS A 103 -9.98 -15.81 18.78
N GLY A 104 -10.77 -16.69 19.40
CA GLY A 104 -11.57 -17.69 18.68
C GLY A 104 -10.77 -18.46 17.61
N THR A 105 -11.23 -18.45 16.36
CA THR A 105 -10.56 -19.08 15.20
C THR A 105 -9.19 -18.46 14.86
N TYR A 106 -8.92 -17.23 15.30
CA TYR A 106 -7.68 -16.49 15.04
C TYR A 106 -6.52 -16.89 15.96
N GLY A 107 -6.80 -17.63 17.06
CA GLY A 107 -5.78 -18.01 18.04
C GLY A 107 -4.69 -18.95 17.50
N ARG A 108 -4.91 -19.57 16.34
CA ARG A 108 -3.86 -20.33 15.63
C ARG A 108 -2.83 -19.41 14.98
N LEU A 109 -3.27 -18.32 14.34
CA LEU A 109 -2.38 -17.37 13.67
C LEU A 109 -1.47 -16.65 14.68
N THR A 110 -2.04 -16.18 15.80
CA THR A 110 -1.24 -15.52 16.84
C THR A 110 -0.23 -16.47 17.48
N ARG A 111 -0.61 -17.74 17.72
CA ARG A 111 0.32 -18.76 18.22
C ARG A 111 1.48 -19.02 17.23
N GLU A 112 1.19 -19.09 15.94
CA GLU A 112 2.22 -19.25 14.91
C GLU A 112 3.20 -18.06 14.89
N VAL A 113 2.69 -16.84 15.07
CA VAL A 113 3.56 -15.64 15.22
C VAL A 113 4.48 -15.80 16.44
N TRP A 114 3.93 -16.16 17.60
CA TRP A 114 4.70 -16.33 18.84
C TRP A 114 5.78 -17.42 18.70
N GLU A 115 5.44 -18.54 18.09
CA GLU A 115 6.37 -19.64 17.80
C GLU A 115 7.52 -19.18 16.90
N ARG A 116 7.21 -18.47 15.79
CA ARG A 116 8.23 -17.94 14.88
C ARG A 116 9.08 -16.82 15.49
N ALA A 117 8.50 -16.04 16.41
CA ALA A 117 9.23 -15.05 17.18
C ALA A 117 10.14 -15.67 18.25
N GLY A 118 9.95 -16.95 18.59
CA GLY A 118 10.75 -17.68 19.58
C GLY A 118 10.38 -17.36 21.03
N HIS A 119 9.16 -16.84 21.28
CA HIS A 119 8.71 -16.41 22.60
C HIS A 119 7.47 -17.17 23.06
N PRO A 120 7.24 -17.30 24.39
CA PRO A 120 6.01 -17.87 24.90
C PRO A 120 4.80 -17.05 24.42
N VAL A 121 3.68 -17.73 24.19
CA VAL A 121 2.42 -17.08 23.80
C VAL A 121 2.09 -15.95 24.77
N ARG A 122 1.72 -14.78 24.23
CA ARG A 122 1.44 -13.55 24.97
C ARG A 122 2.62 -13.08 25.83
N ALA A 123 3.87 -13.33 25.41
CA ALA A 123 5.07 -13.06 26.20
C ALA A 123 5.02 -13.67 27.62
N GLY A 124 4.31 -14.81 27.78
CA GLY A 124 4.15 -15.47 29.08
C GLY A 124 3.13 -14.81 30.03
N GLN A 125 2.31 -13.90 29.51
CA GLN A 125 1.31 -13.21 30.30
C GLN A 125 0.10 -14.10 30.66
N HIS A 126 -0.27 -14.11 31.95
CA HIS A 126 -1.44 -14.84 32.44
C HIS A 126 -2.73 -14.01 32.35
N PRO A 127 -2.97 -12.96 33.16
CA PRO A 127 -4.11 -12.06 32.95
C PRO A 127 -3.82 -11.07 31.82
N TRP A 128 -4.83 -10.74 31.00
CA TRP A 128 -4.68 -9.65 30.03
C TRP A 128 -4.39 -8.31 30.74
N ARG A 129 -3.55 -7.49 30.11
CA ARG A 129 -2.99 -6.21 30.57
C ARG A 129 -2.61 -5.43 29.33
N PRO A 130 -2.82 -4.11 29.33
CA PRO A 130 -2.31 -3.24 28.28
C PRO A 130 -0.80 -3.35 28.13
N TYR A 131 -0.31 -3.17 26.91
CA TYR A 131 1.12 -3.19 26.58
C TYR A 131 1.97 -2.31 27.52
N GLU A 132 1.48 -1.11 27.85
CA GLU A 132 2.15 -0.13 28.70
C GLU A 132 2.35 -0.60 30.15
N HIS A 133 1.57 -1.59 30.59
CA HIS A 133 1.64 -2.17 31.94
C HIS A 133 2.39 -3.51 31.99
N LEU A 134 2.94 -3.95 30.85
CA LEU A 134 3.79 -5.14 30.78
C LEU A 134 5.19 -4.84 31.33
N THR A 135 5.89 -5.88 31.77
CA THR A 135 7.30 -5.74 32.14
C THR A 135 8.16 -5.41 30.93
N ASP A 136 9.35 -4.86 31.14
CA ASP A 136 10.30 -4.51 30.08
C ASP A 136 10.59 -5.66 29.12
N GLN A 137 10.76 -6.87 29.68
CA GLN A 137 10.96 -8.08 28.90
C GLN A 137 9.72 -8.40 28.05
N GLN A 138 8.53 -8.32 28.63
CA GLN A 138 7.28 -8.59 27.92
C GLN A 138 7.02 -7.57 26.82
N GLN A 139 7.28 -6.28 27.08
CA GLN A 139 7.18 -5.22 26.08
C GLN A 139 8.12 -5.47 24.90
N THR A 140 9.34 -5.90 25.18
CA THR A 140 10.34 -6.27 24.17
C THR A 140 9.88 -7.46 23.35
N GLN A 141 9.46 -8.56 23.99
CA GLN A 141 9.00 -9.77 23.32
C GLN A 141 7.75 -9.52 22.47
N SER A 142 6.82 -8.70 22.95
CA SER A 142 5.63 -8.31 22.19
C SER A 142 5.95 -7.48 20.96
N LEU A 143 6.94 -6.57 21.02
CA LEU A 143 7.41 -5.85 19.82
C LEU A 143 8.13 -6.78 18.84
N GLU A 144 8.91 -7.75 19.32
CA GLU A 144 9.54 -8.75 18.44
C GLU A 144 8.50 -9.63 17.73
N ALA A 145 7.44 -10.01 18.45
CA ALA A 145 6.29 -10.70 17.88
C ALA A 145 5.53 -9.83 16.87
N ALA A 146 5.31 -8.53 17.18
CA ALA A 146 4.67 -7.59 16.26
C ALA A 146 5.48 -7.40 14.96
N ALA A 147 6.81 -7.22 15.07
CA ALA A 147 7.70 -7.16 13.91
C ALA A 147 7.61 -8.44 13.06
N THR A 148 7.55 -9.60 13.72
CA THR A 148 7.37 -10.90 13.06
C THR A 148 6.03 -10.98 12.35
N ALA A 149 4.93 -10.58 12.99
CA ALA A 149 3.59 -10.56 12.37
C ALA A 149 3.56 -9.69 11.11
N ILE A 150 4.09 -8.47 11.19
CA ILE A 150 4.18 -7.54 10.05
C ILE A 150 4.95 -8.19 8.89
N HIS A 151 6.09 -8.82 9.18
CA HIS A 151 6.88 -9.51 8.16
C HIS A 151 6.12 -10.67 7.51
N LEU A 152 5.38 -11.46 8.29
CA LEU A 152 4.58 -12.58 7.79
C LEU A 152 3.40 -12.13 6.93
N LEU A 153 2.77 -11.02 7.28
CA LEU A 153 1.72 -10.38 6.47
C LEU A 153 2.29 -9.84 5.15
N GLU A 154 3.44 -9.17 5.20
CA GLU A 154 4.13 -8.63 4.02
C GLU A 154 4.62 -9.70 3.05
N THR A 155 4.95 -10.88 3.56
CA THR A 155 5.40 -12.01 2.75
C THR A 155 4.26 -12.94 2.33
N ARG A 156 3.02 -12.65 2.75
CA ARG A 156 1.81 -13.48 2.57
C ARG A 156 1.93 -14.90 3.13
N VAL A 157 2.88 -15.13 4.04
CA VAL A 157 2.96 -16.39 4.79
C VAL A 157 1.75 -16.51 5.72
N LEU A 158 1.33 -15.38 6.31
CA LEU A 158 0.07 -15.26 7.03
C LEU A 158 -0.90 -14.37 6.25
N ALA A 159 -2.15 -14.81 6.16
CA ALA A 159 -3.25 -14.00 5.65
C ALA A 159 -3.91 -13.27 6.83
N GLY A 160 -3.70 -11.95 6.91
CA GLY A 160 -4.42 -11.14 7.87
C GLY A 160 -5.89 -11.01 7.46
N LEU A 161 -6.79 -11.21 8.43
CA LEU A 161 -8.23 -11.23 8.20
C LEU A 161 -8.92 -9.92 8.62
N GLY A 162 -8.18 -9.02 9.29
CA GLY A 162 -8.66 -7.68 9.64
C GLY A 162 -8.76 -6.76 8.43
N HIS A 163 -9.67 -5.78 8.49
CA HIS A 163 -9.92 -4.82 7.40
C HIS A 163 -8.63 -4.11 6.94
N GLU A 164 -7.78 -3.73 7.88
CA GLU A 164 -6.55 -2.98 7.61
C GLU A 164 -5.35 -3.87 7.29
N ALA A 165 -5.47 -5.21 7.39
CA ALA A 165 -4.39 -6.14 7.08
C ALA A 165 -3.92 -6.01 5.61
N ALA A 166 -4.81 -5.57 4.72
CA ALA A 166 -4.51 -5.30 3.32
C ALA A 166 -3.41 -4.23 3.13
N LEU A 167 -3.20 -3.34 4.11
CA LEU A 167 -2.17 -2.30 4.07
C LEU A 167 -0.75 -2.88 4.08
N PHE A 168 -0.58 -4.06 4.68
CA PHE A 168 0.70 -4.77 4.75
C PHE A 168 0.97 -5.65 3.53
N LEU A 169 -0.02 -5.90 2.67
CA LEU A 169 0.16 -6.83 1.56
C LEU A 169 1.20 -6.28 0.57
N PRO A 170 2.10 -7.15 0.05
CA PRO A 170 3.09 -6.73 -0.94
C PRO A 170 2.38 -6.29 -2.22
N PRO A 171 2.99 -5.45 -3.07
CA PRO A 171 2.42 -5.06 -4.36
C PRO A 171 1.85 -6.28 -5.09
N PRO A 172 0.68 -6.18 -5.75
CA PRO A 172 0.22 -7.27 -6.59
C PRO A 172 1.33 -7.63 -7.58
N ASN A 173 1.57 -8.93 -7.79
CA ASN A 173 2.49 -9.37 -8.83
C ASN A 173 1.95 -8.87 -10.16
N MET A 174 2.48 -7.74 -10.62
CA MET A 174 2.30 -7.24 -11.97
C MET A 174 3.27 -7.95 -12.90
N THR A 175 3.46 -9.26 -12.71
CA THR A 175 3.85 -10.11 -13.82
C THR A 175 2.66 -10.03 -14.77
N ARG A 176 2.68 -9.01 -15.61
CA ARG A 176 1.84 -8.93 -16.79
C ARG A 176 2.04 -10.29 -17.42
N ASP A 177 0.98 -11.09 -17.49
CA ASP A 177 0.95 -12.18 -18.46
C ASP A 177 1.53 -11.57 -19.74
N PRO A 178 2.65 -12.08 -20.29
CA PRO A 178 3.07 -11.69 -21.61
C PRO A 178 1.98 -12.27 -22.50
N GLY A 179 0.83 -11.59 -22.54
CA GLY A 179 -0.39 -12.06 -23.17
C GLY A 179 0.02 -12.57 -24.54
N ARG A 180 -0.58 -13.70 -24.95
CA ARG A 180 -0.24 -14.46 -26.16
C ARG A 180 0.57 -13.62 -27.13
N PRO A 181 1.81 -14.03 -27.49
CA PRO A 181 2.76 -13.19 -28.20
C PRO A 181 2.00 -12.38 -29.23
N HIS A 182 1.87 -11.07 -28.93
CA HIS A 182 1.27 -10.16 -29.87
C HIS A 182 2.12 -10.35 -31.11
N GLN A 183 1.51 -10.85 -32.20
CA GLN A 183 2.20 -10.90 -33.48
C GLN A 183 2.80 -9.52 -33.64
N THR A 184 4.13 -9.44 -33.65
CA THR A 184 4.84 -8.18 -33.73
C THR A 184 4.49 -7.60 -35.08
N MET A 185 3.38 -6.87 -35.17
CA MET A 185 3.16 -5.95 -36.27
C MET A 185 4.21 -4.88 -36.06
N ASP A 186 5.10 -4.85 -37.02
CA ASP A 186 6.15 -3.87 -37.16
C ASP A 186 5.60 -2.46 -36.84
N PRO A 187 6.10 -1.74 -35.82
CA PRO A 187 5.59 -0.42 -35.43
C PRO A 187 5.73 0.63 -36.54
N THR A 188 6.57 0.38 -37.55
CA THR A 188 6.69 1.18 -38.78
C THR A 188 5.62 0.86 -39.83
N ALA A 189 4.86 -0.22 -39.67
CA ALA A 189 3.72 -0.57 -40.50
C ALA A 189 2.39 -0.07 -39.90
N LEU A 190 2.40 1.11 -39.26
CA LEU A 190 1.19 1.91 -39.12
C LEU A 190 0.73 2.27 -40.55
N ARG A 191 -0.13 1.41 -41.10
CA ARG A 191 -0.79 1.62 -42.39
C ARG A 191 -1.84 2.70 -42.21
N TRP A 192 -1.39 3.92 -41.94
CA TRP A 192 -2.21 5.13 -41.89
C TRP A 192 -3.04 5.29 -43.17
N GLN A 193 -2.57 4.75 -44.29
CA GLN A 193 -3.35 4.62 -45.51
C GLN A 193 -4.57 3.70 -45.35
N GLU A 194 -4.41 2.48 -44.83
CA GLU A 194 -5.56 1.59 -44.62
C GLU A 194 -6.56 2.14 -43.59
N ILE A 195 -6.08 2.84 -42.57
CA ILE A 195 -6.94 3.54 -41.60
C ILE A 195 -7.70 4.69 -42.28
N LYS A 196 -7.05 5.45 -43.16
CA LYS A 196 -7.69 6.51 -43.95
C LYS A 196 -8.70 5.92 -44.93
N ASP A 197 -8.33 4.88 -45.67
CA ASP A 197 -9.20 4.21 -46.64
C ASP A 197 -10.43 3.60 -45.95
N SER A 198 -10.25 3.00 -44.76
CA SER A 198 -11.36 2.48 -43.96
C SER A 198 -12.27 3.59 -43.42
N LEU A 199 -11.70 4.74 -43.04
CA LEU A 199 -12.49 5.88 -42.57
C LEU A 199 -13.25 6.54 -43.72
N ASP A 200 -12.61 6.73 -44.87
CA ASP A 200 -13.22 7.27 -46.08
C ASP A 200 -14.35 6.34 -46.57
N ALA A 201 -14.13 5.02 -46.57
CA ALA A 201 -15.18 4.05 -46.89
C ALA A 201 -16.38 4.13 -45.93
N THR A 202 -16.12 4.33 -44.62
CA THR A 202 -17.17 4.50 -43.61
C THR A 202 -17.93 5.81 -43.80
N VAL A 203 -17.24 6.88 -44.22
CA VAL A 203 -17.85 8.18 -44.55
C VAL A 203 -18.73 8.06 -45.80
N GLU A 204 -18.28 7.36 -46.84
CA GLU A 204 -19.08 7.10 -48.04
C GLU A 204 -20.34 6.28 -47.72
N GLU A 205 -20.20 5.23 -46.92
CA GLU A 205 -21.34 4.41 -46.47
C GLU A 205 -22.31 5.21 -45.61
N ALA A 206 -21.81 6.08 -44.73
CA ALA A 206 -22.64 6.96 -43.89
C ALA A 206 -23.47 7.96 -44.71
N ARG A 207 -23.11 8.28 -45.96
CA ARG A 207 -23.94 9.14 -46.83
C ARG A 207 -25.23 8.47 -47.27
N THR A 208 -25.24 7.15 -47.36
CA THR A 208 -26.39 6.38 -47.87
C THR A 208 -27.08 5.54 -46.80
N THR A 209 -26.39 5.25 -45.69
CA THR A 209 -26.86 4.35 -44.64
C THR A 209 -27.06 5.09 -43.31
N PRO A 210 -28.31 5.26 -42.85
CA PRO A 210 -28.61 5.98 -41.61
C PRO A 210 -27.97 5.36 -40.36
N GLU A 211 -27.88 4.03 -40.29
CA GLU A 211 -27.28 3.32 -39.17
C GLU A 211 -25.78 3.59 -39.06
N THR A 212 -25.06 3.54 -40.18
CA THR A 212 -23.62 3.83 -40.25
C THR A 212 -23.34 5.30 -39.93
N ALA A 213 -24.20 6.23 -40.37
CA ALA A 213 -24.12 7.64 -39.98
C ALA A 213 -24.26 7.85 -38.48
N ARG A 214 -25.20 7.16 -37.82
CA ARG A 214 -25.38 7.22 -36.36
C ARG A 214 -24.21 6.61 -35.60
N GLN A 215 -23.68 5.48 -36.08
CA GLN A 215 -22.50 4.85 -35.47
C GLN A 215 -21.26 5.75 -35.57
N LEU A 216 -21.03 6.34 -36.74
CA LEU A 216 -19.94 7.29 -36.97
C LEU A 216 -20.11 8.54 -36.08
N PHE A 217 -21.34 9.05 -35.94
CA PHE A 217 -21.62 10.19 -35.08
C PHE A 217 -21.34 9.87 -33.60
N ASN A 218 -21.83 8.72 -33.11
CA ASN A 218 -21.59 8.25 -31.75
C ASN A 218 -20.09 8.04 -31.49
N PHE A 219 -19.35 7.55 -32.48
CA PHE A 219 -17.90 7.41 -32.40
C PHE A 219 -17.21 8.78 -32.25
N CYS A 220 -17.60 9.77 -33.06
CA CYS A 220 -17.06 11.14 -32.97
C CYS A 220 -17.41 11.85 -31.66
N THR A 221 -18.54 11.52 -31.03
CA THR A 221 -19.00 12.14 -29.78
C THR A 221 -18.76 11.29 -28.52
N MET A 222 -18.11 10.13 -28.64
CA MET A 222 -18.05 9.09 -27.60
C MET A 222 -17.58 9.57 -26.22
N TYR A 223 -16.67 10.54 -26.17
CA TYR A 223 -16.09 11.03 -24.90
C TYR A 223 -16.56 12.44 -24.51
N ARG A 224 -17.38 13.11 -25.33
CA ARG A 224 -17.81 14.50 -25.13
C ARG A 224 -19.22 14.78 -25.68
N GLY A 225 -20.10 13.79 -25.61
CA GLY A 225 -21.46 13.89 -26.15
C GLY A 225 -22.37 14.89 -25.43
N GLU A 226 -21.99 15.32 -24.22
CA GLU A 226 -22.71 16.33 -23.42
C GLU A 226 -22.24 17.77 -23.72
N ASP A 227 -21.20 17.96 -24.53
CA ASP A 227 -20.69 19.28 -24.91
C ASP A 227 -21.34 19.76 -26.21
N ASP A 228 -22.31 20.67 -26.09
CA ASP A 228 -23.05 21.27 -27.21
C ASP A 228 -22.15 21.91 -28.26
N HIS A 229 -20.96 22.39 -27.90
CA HIS A 229 -20.01 22.96 -28.84
C HIS A 229 -19.41 21.86 -29.74
N ILE A 230 -18.96 20.77 -29.12
CA ILE A 230 -18.37 19.61 -29.83
C ILE A 230 -19.42 18.92 -30.69
N VAL A 231 -20.63 18.72 -30.18
CA VAL A 231 -21.75 18.15 -30.94
C VAL A 231 -22.08 19.00 -32.17
N ARG A 232 -22.08 20.33 -32.03
CA ARG A 232 -22.31 21.25 -33.16
C ARG A 232 -21.18 21.23 -34.18
N GLU A 233 -19.94 21.13 -33.73
CA GLU A 233 -18.76 21.02 -34.59
C GLU A 233 -18.75 19.71 -35.40
N VAL A 234 -19.09 18.59 -34.77
CA VAL A 234 -19.23 17.29 -35.43
C VAL A 234 -20.36 17.32 -36.46
N ARG A 235 -21.54 17.90 -36.12
CA ARG A 235 -22.63 18.12 -37.09
C ARG A 235 -22.19 18.97 -38.28
N GLY A 236 -21.45 20.05 -38.04
CA GLY A 236 -20.89 20.88 -39.10
C GLY A 236 -19.91 20.12 -40.01
N SER A 237 -19.16 19.18 -39.45
CA SER A 237 -18.25 18.31 -40.21
C SER A 237 -19.00 17.29 -41.06
N PHE A 238 -20.11 16.72 -40.55
CA PHE A 238 -20.99 15.84 -41.31
C PHE A 238 -21.62 16.55 -42.51
N THR A 239 -22.06 17.80 -42.35
CA THR A 239 -22.57 18.61 -43.48
C THR A 239 -21.50 18.85 -44.54
N LYS A 240 -20.26 19.16 -44.13
CA LYS A 240 -19.14 19.35 -45.07
C LYS A 240 -18.78 18.07 -45.82
N LEU A 241 -18.96 16.91 -45.18
CA LEU A 241 -18.72 15.59 -45.76
C LEU A 241 -19.93 15.04 -46.54
N GLY A 242 -21.03 15.80 -46.66
CA GLY A 242 -22.21 15.41 -47.41
C GLY A 242 -23.07 14.33 -46.73
N ILE A 243 -22.88 14.08 -45.43
CA ILE A 243 -23.69 13.11 -44.67
C ILE A 243 -25.00 13.80 -44.23
N PRO A 244 -26.18 13.29 -44.59
CA PRO A 244 -27.46 13.90 -44.22
C PRO A 244 -27.66 13.97 -42.71
N LEU A 245 -27.87 15.17 -42.17
CA LEU A 245 -28.14 15.37 -40.73
C LEU A 245 -29.48 14.76 -40.30
N GLU A 246 -30.38 14.50 -41.24
CA GLU A 246 -31.67 13.84 -41.00
C GLU A 246 -31.50 12.43 -40.43
N TYR A 247 -30.38 11.75 -40.73
CA TYR A 247 -30.07 10.43 -40.19
C TYR A 247 -29.73 10.46 -38.70
N LEU A 248 -29.35 11.63 -38.18
CA LEU A 248 -28.96 11.85 -36.79
C LEU A 248 -30.11 12.33 -35.90
N SER A 249 -31.28 12.62 -36.48
CA SER A 249 -32.49 12.91 -35.73
C SER A 249 -33.10 11.62 -35.18
N PRO A 250 -33.58 11.60 -33.93
CA PRO A 250 -34.37 10.47 -33.45
C PRO A 250 -35.62 10.36 -34.33
N MET A 251 -35.94 9.16 -34.81
CA MET A 251 -37.24 8.92 -35.45
C MET A 251 -38.33 9.31 -34.46
N ASN A 252 -39.16 10.27 -34.84
CA ASN A 252 -40.46 10.48 -34.21
C ASN A 252 -41.25 9.17 -34.41
N ASP A 253 -41.37 8.36 -33.36
CA ASP A 253 -42.26 7.21 -33.33
C ASP A 253 -43.67 7.73 -32.96
N PRO A 254 -44.65 7.75 -33.88
CA PRO A 254 -45.99 8.30 -33.61
C PRO A 254 -46.90 7.32 -32.86
N HIS A 255 -46.41 6.16 -32.40
CA HIS A 255 -47.25 5.14 -31.76
C HIS A 255 -46.73 4.70 -30.39
N ARG A 256 -46.86 5.58 -29.39
CA ARG A 256 -47.04 5.19 -27.99
C ARG A 256 -48.12 6.05 -27.32
N LEU A 257 -49.36 5.56 -27.40
CA LEU A 257 -50.39 5.71 -26.37
C LEU A 257 -50.51 4.37 -25.65
#